data_AF-A0A3Q0F7W0-F1
#
_entry.id   AF-A0A3Q0F7W0-F1
#
_cell.length_a   1.000
_cell.length_b   1.000
_cell.length_c   1.000
_cell.angle_alpha   90.00
_cell.angle_beta   90.00
_cell.angle_gamma   90.00
#
_symmetry.space_group_name_H-M   'P 1'
#
loop_
_entity.id
_entity.type
_entity.pdbx_description
1 polymer ?
#
loop_
_entity_poly.entity_id
_entity_poly.type
_entity_poly.pdbx_seq_one_letter_code
_entity_poly.pdbx_strand_id
1 'polypeptide(L)'
;METQKQNSKKRKQVFPYGNYRSYYGYRIDQGTDEDPRLKVLRKEWFEGKECLDIGCNNGIITIQIAQKFCCRSILGIDIDSDRVQDAYWNLRKSARLSSSGNKPVKASKLQDKDHPDDSGNRVTAL
;
A
#
# COMPACT_ATOMS: atom_id res chain seq x y z
N MET A 1 10.93 -53.68 23.83
CA MET A 1 10.63 -52.90 22.62
C MET A 1 10.69 -51.44 23.00
N GLU A 2 11.82 -50.78 22.76
CA GLU A 2 11.96 -49.34 23.00
C GLU A 2 11.66 -48.58 21.71
N THR A 3 10.61 -47.76 21.74
CA THR A 3 10.22 -46.89 20.64
C THR A 3 11.06 -45.62 20.67
N GLN A 4 12.03 -45.51 19.77
CA GLN A 4 12.79 -44.26 19.59
C GLN A 4 11.88 -43.18 19.01
N LYS A 5 11.66 -42.13 19.81
CA LYS A 5 10.92 -40.92 19.42
C LYS A 5 11.79 -40.08 18.47
N GLN A 6 11.51 -40.14 17.17
CA GLN A 6 12.19 -39.30 16.18
C GLN A 6 11.82 -37.82 16.39
N ASN A 7 12.76 -37.07 16.96
CA ASN A 7 12.65 -35.62 17.13
C ASN A 7 12.99 -34.94 15.79
N SER A 8 11.99 -34.70 14.95
CA SER A 8 12.17 -33.97 13.67
C SER A 8 12.40 -32.48 13.95
N LYS A 9 13.65 -32.11 14.24
CA LYS A 9 14.05 -30.69 14.27
C LYS A 9 13.80 -30.09 12.89
N LYS A 10 12.77 -29.25 12.76
CA LYS A 10 12.51 -28.48 11.53
C LYS A 10 13.80 -27.79 11.10
N ARG A 11 14.27 -28.07 9.87
CA ARG A 11 15.46 -27.42 9.32
C ARG A 11 15.22 -25.91 9.36
N LYS A 12 16.14 -25.16 9.97
CA LYS A 12 16.07 -23.69 9.98
C LYS A 12 16.05 -23.21 8.54
N GLN A 13 15.07 -22.39 8.21
CA GLN A 13 15.00 -21.74 6.90
C GLN A 13 16.15 -20.75 6.83
N VAL A 14 17.05 -20.92 5.85
CA VAL A 14 18.20 -20.04 5.63
C VAL A 14 17.91 -19.19 4.40
N PHE A 15 18.25 -17.91 4.46
CA PHE A 15 18.08 -16.95 3.36
C PHE A 15 19.46 -16.49 2.85
N PRO A 16 20.20 -17.36 2.15
CA PRO A 16 21.61 -17.11 1.82
C PRO A 16 21.81 -15.93 0.86
N TYR A 17 20.77 -15.53 0.12
CA TYR A 17 20.80 -14.40 -0.82
C TYR A 17 20.16 -13.13 -0.25
N GLY A 18 19.80 -13.13 1.04
CA GLY A 18 19.08 -12.02 1.65
C GLY A 18 17.62 -11.89 1.22
N ASN A 19 17.04 -12.95 0.65
CA ASN A 19 15.66 -13.06 0.15
C ASN A 19 14.60 -13.18 1.28
N TYR A 20 14.76 -12.40 2.34
CA TYR A 20 13.89 -12.43 3.51
C TYR A 20 12.45 -12.03 3.15
N ARG A 21 11.49 -12.81 3.64
CA ARG A 21 10.05 -12.56 3.46
C ARG A 21 9.59 -11.28 4.17
N SER A 22 10.18 -10.99 5.33
CA SER A 22 9.90 -9.81 6.16
C SER A 22 10.84 -8.63 5.87
N TYR A 23 11.45 -8.55 4.69
CA TYR A 23 12.51 -7.58 4.38
C TYR A 23 12.11 -6.12 4.65
N TYR A 24 10.85 -5.75 4.40
CA TYR A 24 10.35 -4.39 4.65
C TYR A 24 9.66 -4.23 6.01
N GLY A 25 9.26 -5.34 6.65
CA GLY A 25 8.51 -5.31 7.92
C GLY A 25 9.31 -4.77 9.11
N TYR A 26 10.65 -4.80 9.04
CA TYR A 26 11.52 -4.17 10.03
C TYR A 26 12.03 -2.77 9.61
N ARG A 27 11.84 -2.38 8.33
CA ARG A 27 12.34 -1.12 7.78
C ARG A 27 11.29 -0.01 7.81
N ILE A 28 10.03 -0.39 7.66
CA ILE A 28 8.90 0.50 7.85
C ILE A 28 8.66 0.51 9.36
N ASP A 29 9.19 1.52 10.03
CA ASP A 29 9.00 1.70 11.47
C ASP A 29 7.50 1.84 11.75
N GLN A 30 7.04 1.43 12.94
CA GLN A 30 5.60 1.36 13.27
C GLN A 30 4.89 2.73 13.30
N GLY A 31 5.60 3.82 13.01
CA GLY A 31 5.05 5.17 12.91
C GLY A 31 5.32 5.88 11.57
N THR A 32 5.87 5.23 10.55
CA THR A 32 6.14 5.86 9.24
C THR A 32 5.25 5.30 8.13
N ASP A 33 4.50 6.18 7.47
CA ASP A 33 3.64 5.82 6.33
C ASP A 33 4.42 5.40 5.07
N GLU A 34 5.70 5.75 4.96
CA GLU A 34 6.56 5.41 3.83
C GLU A 34 7.94 4.90 4.24
N ASP A 35 8.59 4.15 3.35
CA ASP A 35 9.98 3.71 3.52
C ASP A 35 10.94 4.91 3.47
N PRO A 36 11.87 5.07 4.44
CA PRO A 36 12.78 6.21 4.51
C PRO A 36 13.62 6.46 3.25
N ARG A 37 13.89 5.42 2.43
CA ARG A 37 14.66 5.58 1.19
C ARG A 37 13.96 6.48 0.18
N LEU A 38 12.62 6.48 0.17
CA LEU A 38 11.87 7.33 -0.74
C LEU A 38 12.07 8.82 -0.50
N LYS A 39 12.55 9.21 0.70
CA LYS A 39 12.83 10.61 1.05
C LYS A 39 14.13 11.13 0.45
N VAL A 40 15.05 10.24 0.10
CA VAL A 40 16.37 10.61 -0.46
C VAL A 40 16.46 10.39 -1.97
N LEU A 41 15.56 9.60 -2.53
CA LEU A 41 15.43 9.41 -3.97
C LEU A 41 14.89 10.68 -4.63
N ARG A 42 15.49 11.08 -5.76
CA ARG A 42 15.11 12.31 -6.48
C ARG A 42 14.24 11.98 -7.70
N LYS A 43 13.19 12.77 -7.93
CA LYS A 43 12.17 12.51 -8.95
C LYS A 43 12.76 12.42 -10.36
N GLU A 44 13.71 13.30 -10.68
CA GLU A 44 14.37 13.38 -12.00
C GLU A 44 15.19 12.13 -12.36
N TRP A 45 15.50 11.27 -11.39
CA TRP A 45 16.14 9.97 -11.65
C TRP A 45 15.19 8.96 -12.29
N PHE A 46 13.88 9.19 -12.22
CA PHE A 46 12.85 8.20 -12.54
C PHE A 46 11.78 8.74 -13.50
N GLU A 47 11.42 10.02 -13.40
CA GLU A 47 10.29 10.59 -14.13
C GLU A 47 10.40 10.39 -15.65
N GLY A 48 9.40 9.73 -16.23
CA GLY A 48 9.32 9.44 -17.65
C GLY A 48 10.36 8.45 -18.19
N LYS A 49 11.14 7.79 -17.31
CA LYS A 49 12.21 6.85 -17.67
C LYS A 49 11.78 5.39 -17.52
N GLU A 50 12.51 4.53 -18.22
CA GLU A 50 12.44 3.07 -18.07
C GLU A 50 13.51 2.62 -17.08
N CYS A 51 13.09 1.99 -15.99
CA CYS A 51 13.95 1.68 -14.85
C CYS A 51 14.10 0.16 -14.69
N LEU A 52 15.21 -0.27 -14.08
CA LEU A 52 15.46 -1.65 -13.65
C LEU A 52 15.71 -1.67 -12.14
N ASP A 53 15.03 -2.56 -11.44
CA ASP A 53 15.22 -2.79 -10.00
C ASP A 53 15.73 -4.23 -9.76
N ILE A 54 16.98 -4.34 -9.32
CA ILE A 54 17.67 -5.62 -9.13
C ILE A 54 17.54 -6.06 -7.67
N GLY A 55 16.96 -7.23 -7.45
CA GLY A 55 16.61 -7.71 -6.11
C GLY A 55 15.35 -7.04 -5.59
N CYS A 56 14.29 -7.00 -6.42
CA CYS A 56 13.06 -6.29 -6.11
C CYS A 56 12.29 -6.88 -4.91
N ASN A 57 12.67 -8.06 -4.43
CA ASN A 57 12.02 -8.80 -3.36
C ASN A 57 10.51 -8.88 -3.62
N ASN A 58 9.67 -8.58 -2.63
CA ASN A 58 8.21 -8.56 -2.76
C ASN A 58 7.66 -7.29 -3.45
N GLY A 59 8.52 -6.49 -4.12
CA GLY A 59 8.14 -5.40 -5.02
C GLY A 59 7.58 -4.14 -4.36
N ILE A 60 7.47 -4.06 -3.03
CA ILE A 60 6.83 -2.92 -2.36
C ILE A 60 7.50 -1.60 -2.72
N ILE A 61 8.84 -1.54 -2.65
CA ILE A 61 9.58 -0.31 -2.98
C ILE A 61 9.56 -0.02 -4.47
N THR A 62 9.71 -1.04 -5.31
CA THR A 62 9.63 -0.92 -6.77
C THR A 62 8.33 -0.24 -7.19
N ILE A 63 7.20 -0.68 -6.62
CA ILE A 63 5.86 -0.13 -6.87
C ILE A 63 5.78 1.32 -6.37
N GLN A 64 6.26 1.59 -5.14
CA GLN A 64 6.22 2.94 -4.57
C GLN A 64 7.07 3.93 -5.39
N ILE A 65 8.25 3.52 -5.86
CA ILE A 65 9.11 4.33 -6.74
C ILE A 65 8.37 4.64 -8.04
N ALA A 66 7.80 3.62 -8.70
CA ALA A 66 7.09 3.79 -9.96
C ALA A 66 5.94 4.81 -9.85
N GLN A 67 5.16 4.71 -8.77
CA GLN A 67 4.01 5.56 -8.52
C GLN A 67 4.43 6.98 -8.09
N LYS A 68 5.33 7.09 -7.10
CA LYS A 68 5.73 8.37 -6.50
C LYS A 68 6.51 9.25 -7.47
N PHE A 69 7.37 8.65 -8.30
CA PHE A 69 8.26 9.39 -9.19
C PHE A 69 7.87 9.32 -10.66
N CYS A 70 6.68 8.79 -10.97
CA CYS A 70 6.10 8.78 -12.31
C CYS A 70 7.02 8.17 -13.38
N CYS A 71 7.56 6.97 -13.09
CA CYS A 71 8.31 6.21 -14.09
C CYS A 71 7.47 5.98 -15.35
N ARG A 72 8.10 5.88 -16.52
CA ARG A 72 7.44 5.31 -17.72
C ARG A 72 7.19 3.83 -17.51
N SER A 73 8.20 3.12 -17.03
CA SER A 73 8.16 1.70 -16.69
C SER A 73 9.23 1.38 -15.64
N ILE A 74 9.02 0.33 -14.85
CA ILE A 74 10.07 -0.26 -14.02
C ILE A 74 9.96 -1.79 -14.12
N LEU A 75 11.08 -2.44 -14.44
CA LEU A 75 11.21 -3.90 -14.41
C LEU A 75 11.85 -4.31 -13.09
N GLY A 76 11.14 -5.07 -12.27
CA GLY A 76 11.71 -5.69 -11.07
C GLY A 76 12.19 -7.11 -11.37
N ILE A 77 13.43 -7.44 -10.97
CA ILE A 77 13.98 -8.79 -11.03
C ILE A 77 14.38 -9.27 -9.64
N ASP A 78 14.13 -10.55 -9.33
CA ASP A 78 14.58 -11.20 -8.10
C ASP A 78 14.97 -12.66 -8.38
N ILE A 79 15.87 -13.20 -7.57
CA ILE A 79 16.34 -14.59 -7.68
C ILE A 79 15.34 -15.58 -7.09
N ASP A 80 14.50 -15.13 -6.15
CA ASP A 80 13.52 -15.97 -5.46
C ASP A 80 12.13 -15.83 -6.11
N SER A 81 11.66 -16.90 -6.75
CA SER A 81 10.36 -16.94 -7.42
C SER A 81 9.19 -16.67 -6.46
N ASP A 82 9.30 -17.05 -5.18
CA ASP A 82 8.25 -16.75 -4.20
C ASP A 82 8.17 -15.24 -3.94
N ARG A 83 9.31 -14.53 -3.93
CA ARG A 83 9.34 -13.07 -3.80
C ARG A 83 8.75 -12.40 -5.03
N VAL A 84 9.07 -12.89 -6.23
CA VAL A 84 8.45 -12.42 -7.48
C VAL A 84 6.93 -12.62 -7.45
N GLN A 85 6.45 -13.77 -6.96
CA GLN A 85 5.02 -14.02 -6.82
C GLN A 85 4.38 -13.05 -5.82
N ASP A 86 5.01 -12.82 -4.66
CA ASP A 86 4.58 -11.82 -3.68
C ASP A 86 4.53 -10.41 -4.31
N ALA A 87 5.49 -10.05 -5.18
CA ALA A 87 5.53 -8.77 -5.90
C ALA A 87 4.33 -8.59 -6.84
N TYR A 88 3.96 -9.61 -7.61
CA TYR A 88 2.75 -9.57 -8.43
C TYR A 88 1.48 -9.40 -7.60
N TRP A 89 1.39 -10.05 -6.44
CA TRP A 89 0.27 -9.86 -5.51
C TRP A 89 0.19 -8.42 -5.00
N ASN A 90 1.32 -7.84 -4.58
CA ASN A 90 1.40 -6.47 -4.11
C ASN A 90 1.07 -5.45 -5.22
N LEU A 91 1.54 -5.69 -6.45
CA LEU A 91 1.21 -4.86 -7.60
C LEU A 91 -0.30 -4.83 -7.87
N ARG A 92 -0.94 -6.00 -7.90
CA ARG A 92 -2.41 -6.12 -8.06
C ARG A 92 -3.16 -5.41 -6.93
N LYS A 93 -2.68 -5.53 -5.69
CA LYS A 93 -3.27 -4.84 -4.53
C LYS A 93 -3.16 -3.33 -4.67
N SER A 94 -1.98 -2.82 -5.02
CA SER A 94 -1.73 -1.39 -5.22
C SER A 94 -2.60 -0.79 -6.34
N ALA A 95 -2.70 -1.49 -7.49
CA ALA A 95 -3.56 -1.06 -8.59
C ALA A 95 -5.03 -0.90 -8.18
N ARG A 96 -5.58 -1.85 -7.41
CA ARG A 96 -6.97 -1.80 -6.91
C ARG A 96 -7.23 -0.60 -5.99
N LEU A 97 -6.27 -0.27 -5.13
CA LEU A 97 -6.36 0.88 -4.23
C LEU A 97 -6.34 2.19 -5.03
N SER A 98 -5.48 2.29 -6.04
CA SER A 98 -5.42 3.46 -6.93
C SER A 98 -6.72 3.67 -7.72
N SER A 99 -7.40 2.60 -8.14
CA SER A 99 -8.68 2.70 -8.86
C SER A 99 -9.88 3.06 -7.97
N SER A 100 -9.80 2.80 -6.66
CA SER A 100 -10.90 3.04 -5.72
C SER A 100 -11.03 4.51 -5.29
N GLY A 101 -9.98 5.33 -5.52
CA GLY A 101 -10.00 6.78 -5.27
C GLY A 101 -10.69 7.62 -6.34
N ASN A 102 -11.07 7.02 -7.48
CA ASN A 102 -11.71 7.71 -8.61
C ASN A 102 -13.25 7.55 -8.66
N LYS A 103 -13.90 7.12 -7.58
CA LYS A 103 -15.37 7.16 -7.53
C LYS A 103 -15.82 8.62 -7.32
N PRO A 104 -16.69 9.18 -8.19
CA PRO A 104 -17.25 10.50 -7.93
C PRO A 104 -18.04 10.43 -6.63
N VAL A 105 -17.64 11.23 -5.65
CA VAL A 105 -18.44 11.48 -4.45
C VAL A 105 -19.76 12.05 -4.94
N LYS A 106 -20.86 11.30 -4.82
CA LYS A 106 -22.19 11.85 -5.06
C LYS A 106 -22.36 12.97 -4.05
N ALA A 107 -22.46 14.21 -4.55
CA ALA A 107 -22.85 15.36 -3.74
C ALA A 107 -24.15 15.03 -3.02
N SER A 108 -24.07 14.82 -1.70
CA SER A 108 -25.26 14.79 -0.86
C SER A 108 -25.85 16.19 -0.90
N LYS A 109 -27.01 16.34 -1.55
CA LYS A 109 -27.82 17.56 -1.49
C LYS A 109 -28.05 17.90 -0.01
N LEU A 110 -27.53 19.04 0.43
CA LEU A 110 -28.04 19.74 1.61
C LEU A 110 -29.53 20.03 1.33
N GLN A 111 -30.40 19.43 2.13
CA GLN A 111 -31.80 19.85 2.20
C GLN A 111 -31.88 20.87 3.32
N ASP A 112 -31.99 22.15 2.95
CA ASP A 112 -32.53 23.17 3.84
C ASP A 112 -33.95 22.76 4.21
N LYS A 113 -34.21 22.64 5.52
CA LYS A 113 -35.56 22.48 6.05
C LYS A 113 -36.02 23.84 6.55
N ASP A 114 -36.78 24.52 5.70
CA ASP A 114 -37.61 25.64 6.09
C ASP A 114 -38.67 25.20 7.12
N HIS A 115 -38.94 26.13 8.03
CA HIS A 115 -39.83 26.04 9.18
C HIS A 115 -41.22 26.59 8.83
N PRO A 116 -42.34 25.91 9.15
CA PRO A 116 -43.66 26.55 9.25
C PRO A 116 -44.04 26.70 10.73
N ASP A 117 -44.20 27.93 11.21
CA ASP A 117 -45.48 28.66 11.33
C ASP A 117 -46.43 28.04 12.37
N ASP A 118 -46.48 28.66 13.55
CA ASP A 118 -47.48 28.41 14.60
C ASP A 118 -48.33 29.68 14.76
N SER A 119 -49.60 29.55 14.36
CA SER A 119 -50.62 30.57 14.45
C SER A 119 -51.30 30.57 15.83
N GLY A 120 -51.15 31.65 16.59
CA GLY A 120 -51.84 31.88 17.87
C GLY A 120 -52.34 33.32 18.00
N ASN A 121 -53.66 33.49 17.90
CA ASN A 121 -54.42 34.72 17.71
C ASN A 121 -54.66 35.55 19.01
N ARG A 122 -54.64 36.91 18.90
CA ARG A 122 -55.62 37.91 19.42
C ARG A 122 -55.04 39.21 20.07
N VAL A 123 -55.38 40.34 19.45
CA VAL A 123 -55.81 41.70 19.94
C VAL A 123 -55.78 41.97 21.47
N THR A 124 -55.36 43.12 22.01
CA THR A 124 -55.88 44.51 21.84
C THR A 124 -54.92 45.61 22.35
N ALA A 125 -55.17 46.86 21.92
CA ALA A 125 -54.54 48.14 22.28
C ALA A 125 -54.57 48.53 23.77
N LEU A 126 -53.46 49.08 24.29
CA LEU A 126 -53.17 50.51 24.53
C LEU A 126 -51.67 50.65 24.89
#